data_AF-A0A672JZ84-F1
#
_entry.id   AF-A0A672JZ84-F1
#
_cell.length_a   1.000
_cell.length_b   1.000
_cell.length_c   1.000
_cell.angle_alpha   90.00
_cell.angle_beta   90.00
_cell.angle_gamma   90.00
#
_symmetry.space_group_name_H-M   'P 1'
#
loop_
_entity.id
_entity.type
_entity.pdbx_description
1 polymer ?
#
loop_
_entity_poly.entity_id
_entity_poly.type
_entity_poly.pdbx_seq_one_letter_code
_entity_poly.pdbx_strand_id
1 'polypeptide(L)'
;PCPKWNTSCALAVLRTYNDHRVRASVKTARPGECPPLSSVRRLCTWSCTSDFNCPNNEKCCSNGCGRYCTAPYTVKPNQCPNPKNIPLSAESCFNDGQCPATQKCCPTTSGHACSEPS
;
A
#
# COMPACT_ATOMS: atom_id res chain seq x y z
N PRO A 1 -26.31 11.21 26.48
CA PRO A 1 -27.41 10.25 26.72
C PRO A 1 -28.72 10.79 26.12
N CYS A 2 -29.18 10.24 24.99
CA CYS A 2 -30.47 10.60 24.41
C CYS A 2 -31.59 9.86 25.16
N PRO A 3 -32.58 10.56 25.75
CA PRO A 3 -33.72 9.91 26.35
C PRO A 3 -34.76 9.57 25.27
N LYS A 4 -34.98 8.27 25.08
CA LYS A 4 -36.08 7.64 24.32
C LYS A 4 -36.02 7.74 22.78
N TRP A 5 -36.49 6.64 22.18
CA TRP A 5 -36.39 6.23 20.78
C TRP A 5 -37.19 7.12 19.83
N ASN A 6 -36.73 8.33 19.57
CA ASN A 6 -37.16 9.09 18.40
C ASN A 6 -36.35 8.63 17.19
N THR A 7 -37.02 8.21 16.10
CA THR A 7 -36.38 7.81 14.84
C THR A 7 -35.49 8.91 14.27
N SER A 8 -35.84 10.18 14.50
CA SER A 8 -35.00 11.32 14.15
C SER A 8 -33.68 11.37 14.94
N CYS A 9 -33.68 11.00 16.22
CA CYS A 9 -32.45 10.87 17.01
C CYS A 9 -31.60 9.68 16.56
N ALA A 10 -32.23 8.53 16.27
CA ALA A 10 -31.51 7.35 15.77
C ALA A 10 -30.84 7.62 14.42
N LEU A 11 -31.53 8.31 13.50
CA LEU A 11 -30.97 8.75 12.23
C LEU A 11 -29.86 9.79 12.42
N ALA A 12 -30.01 10.73 13.35
CA ALA A 12 -28.97 11.69 13.67
C ALA A 12 -27.71 11.00 14.21
N VAL A 13 -27.86 10.00 15.09
CA VAL A 13 -26.74 9.19 15.62
C VAL A 13 -26.11 8.33 14.52
N LEU A 14 -26.89 7.72 13.62
CA LEU A 14 -26.37 6.96 12.49
C LEU A 14 -25.67 7.86 11.47
N ARG A 15 -26.17 9.08 11.25
CA ARG A 15 -25.55 10.08 10.37
C ARG A 15 -24.25 10.59 10.96
N THR A 16 -24.19 10.91 12.25
CA THR A 16 -22.92 11.31 12.90
C THR A 16 -21.95 10.13 12.98
N TYR A 17 -22.42 8.91 13.25
CA TYR A 17 -21.60 7.71 13.20
C TYR A 17 -21.02 7.44 11.81
N ASN A 18 -21.83 7.59 10.76
CA ASN A 18 -21.35 7.50 9.38
C ASN A 18 -20.44 8.67 8.99
N ASP A 19 -20.69 9.89 9.45
CA ASP A 19 -19.81 11.06 9.24
C ASP A 19 -18.45 10.86 9.92
N HIS A 20 -18.44 10.36 11.16
CA HIS A 20 -17.21 9.96 11.86
C HIS A 20 -16.50 8.79 11.15
N ARG A 21 -17.23 7.81 10.61
CA ARG A 21 -16.65 6.73 9.78
C ARG A 21 -16.07 7.28 8.48
N VAL A 22 -16.77 8.17 7.78
CA VAL A 22 -16.35 8.80 6.53
C VAL A 22 -15.12 9.69 6.75
N ARG A 23 -15.08 10.48 7.84
CA ARG A 23 -13.91 11.26 8.27
C ARG A 23 -12.74 10.36 8.70
N ALA A 24 -13.00 9.20 9.32
CA ALA A 24 -11.94 8.26 9.69
C ALA A 24 -11.30 7.55 8.48
N SER A 25 -11.99 7.47 7.35
CA SER A 25 -11.46 6.92 6.09
C SER A 25 -10.70 7.93 5.23
N VAL A 26 -10.64 9.22 5.61
CA VAL A 26 -9.74 10.21 4.99
C VAL A 26 -8.59 10.52 5.96
N LYS A 27 -7.90 9.48 6.43
CA LYS A 27 -6.52 9.65 6.89
C LYS A 27 -5.69 9.76 5.62
N THR A 28 -5.10 10.92 5.37
CA THR A 28 -4.22 11.22 4.24
C THR A 28 -3.17 10.12 4.13
N ALA A 29 -3.41 9.14 3.26
CA ALA A 29 -2.48 8.04 3.04
C ALA A 29 -1.17 8.65 2.50
N ARG A 30 -0.03 8.21 3.02
CA ARG A 30 1.25 8.62 2.42
C ARG A 30 1.27 8.12 0.96
N PRO A 31 1.83 8.89 0.01
CA PRO A 31 1.98 8.46 -1.37
C PRO A 31 2.68 7.09 -1.48
N GLY A 32 2.37 6.35 -2.54
CA GLY A 32 2.86 4.98 -2.75
C GLY A 32 1.90 3.92 -2.21
N GLU A 33 2.16 2.68 -2.60
CA GLU A 33 1.29 1.52 -2.32
C GLU A 33 1.90 0.61 -1.27
N CYS A 34 1.09 -0.27 -0.70
CA CYS A 34 1.63 -1.36 0.10
C CYS A 34 2.20 -2.44 -0.82
N PRO A 35 3.30 -3.10 -0.43
CA PRO A 35 3.84 -4.20 -1.22
C PRO A 35 2.78 -5.31 -1.35
N PRO A 36 2.77 -6.04 -2.47
CA PRO A 36 1.85 -7.15 -2.66
C PRO A 36 2.01 -8.16 -1.51
N LEU A 37 0.89 -8.75 -1.11
CA LEU A 37 0.87 -9.81 -0.12
C LEU A 37 1.67 -10.99 -0.67
N SER A 38 2.86 -11.24 -0.12
CA SER A 38 3.62 -12.44 -0.43
C SER A 38 2.98 -13.64 0.26
N SER A 39 3.05 -14.81 -0.37
CA SER A 39 2.60 -16.08 0.22
C SER A 39 3.40 -16.51 1.46
N VAL A 40 4.44 -15.75 1.82
CA VAL A 40 5.25 -15.98 3.01
C VAL A 40 4.43 -15.59 4.23
N ARG A 41 4.14 -16.57 5.10
CA ARG A 41 3.43 -16.36 6.36
C ARG A 41 4.19 -15.35 7.22
N ARG A 42 3.72 -14.10 7.26
CA ARG A 42 4.28 -13.06 8.12
C ARG A 42 3.76 -13.23 9.54
N LEU A 43 4.51 -12.73 10.52
CA LEU A 43 4.03 -12.72 11.90
C LEU A 43 2.76 -11.87 12.01
N CYS A 44 1.80 -12.34 12.79
CA CYS A 44 0.60 -11.60 13.14
C CYS A 44 0.92 -10.61 14.25
N THR A 45 1.65 -9.56 13.92
CA THR A 45 1.97 -8.45 14.81
C THR A 45 1.20 -7.21 14.40
N TRP A 46 0.89 -6.34 15.35
CA TRP A 46 0.17 -5.09 15.11
C TRP A 46 1.02 -3.89 15.51
N SER A 47 2.02 -3.58 14.68
CA SER A 47 3.02 -2.55 14.97
C SER A 47 2.53 -1.13 14.67
N CYS A 48 1.46 -0.99 13.89
CA CYS A 48 0.94 0.32 13.47
C CYS A 48 -0.58 0.26 13.23
N THR A 49 -1.23 1.43 13.28
CA THR A 49 -2.65 1.58 12.91
C THR A 49 -2.86 2.49 11.69
N SER A 50 -1.87 3.32 11.38
CA SER A 50 -1.86 4.24 10.24
C SER A 50 -0.43 4.63 9.86
N ASP A 51 -0.25 5.16 8.65
CA ASP A 51 1.05 5.61 8.12
C ASP A 51 1.74 6.66 9.00
N PHE A 52 1.00 7.37 9.86
CA PHE A 52 1.54 8.32 10.83
C PHE A 52 2.26 7.67 12.01
N ASN A 53 1.95 6.40 12.30
CA ASN A 53 2.67 5.65 13.34
C ASN A 53 4.03 5.15 12.84
N CYS A 54 4.26 5.19 11.53
CA CYS A 54 5.46 4.66 10.93
C CYS A 54 6.53 5.76 10.74
N PRO A 55 7.79 5.48 11.08
CA PRO A 55 8.91 6.41 10.89
C PRO A 55 9.24 6.55 9.39
N ASN A 56 10.17 7.45 9.04
CA ASN A 56 10.82 7.49 7.71
C ASN A 56 9.88 7.52 6.49
N ASN A 57 8.69 8.12 6.62
CA ASN A 57 7.68 8.15 5.56
C ASN A 57 7.18 6.76 5.10
N GLU A 58 7.30 5.76 5.97
CA GLU A 58 6.78 4.41 5.74
C GLU A 58 5.25 4.34 5.81
N LYS A 59 4.70 3.30 5.18
CA LYS A 59 3.28 3.00 5.17
C LYS A 59 2.96 1.90 6.17
N CYS A 60 1.78 1.99 6.77
CA CYS A 60 1.24 0.95 7.65
C CYS A 60 0.44 -0.06 6.82
N CYS A 61 1.08 -1.16 6.47
CA CYS A 61 0.54 -2.16 5.56
C CYS A 61 -0.01 -3.38 6.32
N SER A 62 -1.13 -3.93 5.85
CA SER A 62 -1.66 -5.18 6.37
C SER A 62 -1.00 -6.38 5.68
N ASN A 63 -0.70 -7.42 6.44
CA ASN A 63 -0.21 -8.70 5.91
C ASN A 63 -1.27 -9.83 5.96
N GLY A 64 -2.55 -9.46 6.10
CA GLY A 64 -3.68 -10.41 6.22
C GLY A 64 -4.11 -10.68 7.66
N CYS A 65 -3.17 -10.88 8.61
CA CYS A 65 -3.51 -11.09 10.03
C CYS A 65 -3.02 -9.97 10.96
N GLY A 66 -2.07 -9.17 10.51
CA GLY A 66 -1.39 -8.12 11.25
C GLY A 66 -1.19 -6.85 10.42
N ARG A 67 -0.47 -5.89 11.02
CA ARG A 67 -0.03 -4.64 10.40
C ARG A 67 1.42 -4.32 10.76
N TYR A 68 2.17 -3.86 9.77
CA TYR A 68 3.58 -3.53 9.91
C TYR A 68 3.95 -2.28 9.11
N CYS A 69 4.97 -1.56 9.58
CA CYS A 69 5.53 -0.42 8.86
C CYS A 69 6.49 -0.93 7.78
N THR A 70 6.40 -0.36 6.59
CA THR A 70 7.28 -0.70 5.47
C THR A 70 7.43 0.47 4.52
N ALA A 71 8.56 0.54 3.84
CA ALA A 71 8.77 1.53 2.79
C ALA A 71 7.62 1.47 1.75
N PRO A 72 7.15 2.63 1.27
CA PRO A 72 6.13 2.67 0.23
C PRO A 72 6.63 1.91 -1.01
N TYR A 73 5.79 1.02 -1.52
CA TYR A 73 6.02 0.38 -2.80
C TYR A 73 5.65 1.39 -3.90
N THR A 74 6.65 1.85 -4.64
CA THR A 74 6.41 2.71 -5.79
C THR A 74 5.97 1.84 -6.95
N VAL A 75 4.76 2.06 -7.45
CA VAL A 75 4.28 1.49 -8.71
C VAL A 75 4.39 2.59 -9.75
N LYS A 76 5.29 2.43 -10.71
CA LYS A 76 5.39 3.35 -11.84
C LYS A 76 4.35 2.99 -12.90
N PRO A 77 3.82 3.97 -13.67
CA PRO A 77 2.86 3.72 -14.73
C PRO A 77 3.42 2.80 -15.81
N ASN A 78 2.53 2.28 -16.68
CA ASN A 78 2.82 1.33 -17.77
C ASN A 78 3.20 -0.08 -17.31
N GLN A 79 3.33 -1.03 -18.24
CA GLN A 79 3.57 -2.45 -17.94
C GLN A 79 5.02 -2.84 -18.25
N CYS A 80 5.46 -3.94 -17.65
CA CYS A 80 6.75 -4.52 -17.98
C CYS A 80 6.75 -5.11 -19.39
N PRO A 81 7.84 -4.95 -20.15
CA PRO A 81 8.01 -5.63 -21.43
C PRO A 81 8.13 -7.14 -21.24
N ASN A 82 8.04 -7.86 -22.36
CA ASN A 82 8.26 -9.30 -22.36
C ASN A 82 9.61 -9.61 -21.70
N PRO A 83 9.70 -10.54 -20.73
CA PRO A 83 10.93 -10.87 -20.03
C PRO A 83 12.12 -11.20 -20.95
N LYS A 84 11.86 -11.70 -22.17
CA LYS A 84 12.89 -11.98 -23.18
C LYS A 84 13.54 -10.72 -23.77
N ASN A 85 12.89 -9.58 -23.66
CA ASN A 85 13.37 -8.29 -24.15
C ASN A 85 14.12 -7.49 -23.08
N ILE A 86 14.26 -8.02 -21.87
CA ILE A 86 14.94 -7.34 -20.76
C ILE A 86 16.43 -7.75 -20.79
N PRO A 87 17.37 -6.78 -20.91
CA PRO A 87 18.79 -7.08 -20.90
C PRO A 87 19.22 -7.72 -19.58
N LEU A 88 19.99 -8.82 -19.66
CA LEU A 88 20.53 -9.50 -18.47
C LEU A 88 21.56 -8.66 -17.70
N SER A 89 22.12 -7.63 -18.32
CA SER A 89 23.08 -6.69 -17.71
C SER A 89 22.42 -5.57 -16.91
N ALA A 90 21.09 -5.54 -16.83
CA ALA A 90 20.37 -4.51 -16.10
C ALA A 90 20.50 -4.70 -14.58
N GLU A 91 20.46 -3.60 -13.84
CA GLU A 91 20.62 -3.60 -12.38
C GLU A 91 19.52 -4.40 -11.69
N SER A 92 19.92 -5.22 -10.71
CA SER A 92 18.99 -5.97 -9.88
C SER A 92 18.17 -5.03 -8.99
N CYS A 93 16.87 -5.25 -8.94
CA CYS A 93 15.94 -4.44 -8.18
C CYS A 93 14.91 -5.31 -7.45
N PHE A 94 14.19 -4.72 -6.50
CA PHE A 94 13.08 -5.32 -5.75
C PHE A 94 11.75 -4.59 -5.96
N ASN A 95 11.77 -3.30 -6.37
CA ASN A 95 10.59 -2.52 -6.69
C ASN A 95 10.92 -1.35 -7.65
N ASP A 96 9.92 -0.80 -8.34
CA ASP A 96 10.12 0.25 -9.36
C ASP A 96 10.79 1.51 -8.79
N GLY A 97 10.64 1.77 -7.50
CA GLY A 97 11.24 2.92 -6.82
C GLY A 97 12.77 2.88 -6.77
N GLN A 98 13.37 1.72 -6.97
CA GLN A 98 14.84 1.59 -7.06
C GLN A 98 15.37 1.85 -8.47
N CYS A 99 14.50 1.80 -9.48
CA CYS A 99 14.90 2.02 -10.85
C CYS A 99 14.89 3.52 -11.17
N PRO A 100 15.83 4.01 -12.00
CA PRO A 100 15.88 5.42 -12.36
C PRO A 100 14.71 5.82 -13.28
N ALA A 101 14.42 7.12 -13.35
CA ALA A 101 13.45 7.70 -14.27
C ALA A 101 12.10 6.94 -14.33
N THR A 102 11.71 6.47 -15.52
CA THR A 102 10.47 5.72 -15.80
C THR A 102 10.64 4.22 -15.72
N GLN A 103 11.86 3.72 -15.49
CA GLN A 103 12.14 2.29 -15.50
C GLN A 103 11.41 1.57 -14.37
N LYS A 104 10.91 0.38 -14.70
CA LYS A 104 10.20 -0.50 -13.78
C LYS A 104 11.08 -1.66 -13.38
N CYS A 105 10.86 -2.18 -12.18
CA CYS A 105 11.50 -3.39 -11.72
C CYS A 105 10.72 -4.60 -12.23
N CYS A 106 11.22 -5.20 -13.31
CA CYS A 106 10.48 -6.21 -14.07
C CYS A 106 11.07 -7.60 -13.88
N PRO A 107 10.22 -8.66 -13.83
CA PRO A 107 10.69 -10.04 -13.76
C PRO A 107 11.42 -10.42 -15.05
N THR A 108 12.61 -10.98 -14.91
CA THR A 108 13.41 -11.53 -16.01
C THR A 108 13.43 -13.05 -15.94
N THR A 109 14.14 -13.70 -16.86
CA THR A 109 14.38 -15.16 -16.79
C THR A 109 15.21 -15.58 -15.57
N SER A 110 15.91 -14.65 -14.92
CA SER A 110 16.84 -14.94 -13.83
C SER A 110 16.75 -13.95 -12.66
N GLY A 111 15.55 -13.44 -12.36
CA GLY A 111 15.32 -12.54 -11.23
C GLY A 111 14.49 -11.32 -11.62
N HIS A 112 14.94 -10.14 -11.22
CA HIS A 112 14.29 -8.87 -11.55
C HIS A 112 15.34 -7.85 -11.97
N ALA A 113 15.02 -7.03 -12.95
CA ALA A 113 15.90 -5.98 -13.41
C ALA A 113 15.14 -4.72 -13.83
N CYS A 114 15.81 -3.58 -13.75
CA CYS A 114 15.25 -2.32 -14.23
C CYS A 114 15.14 -2.31 -15.75
N SER A 115 13.93 -2.08 -16.27
CA SER A 115 13.67 -2.06 -17.71
C SER A 115 12.73 -0.92 -18.07
N GLU A 116 12.88 -0.40 -19.30
CA GLU A 116 11.92 0.56 -19.83
C GLU A 116 10.54 -0.10 -19.98
N PRO A 117 9.45 0.60 -19.63
CA PRO A 117 8.12 0.08 -19.80
C PRO A 117 7.73 -0.09 -21.27
N SER A 118 6.73 -0.94 -21.53
CA SER A 118 6.10 -1.13 -22.86
C SER A 118 5.11 -0.03 -23.22
#